data_AF-A0A0D2N4P7-F1
#
_entry.id   AF-A0A0D2N4P7-F1
#
_cell.length_a   1.000
_cell.length_b   1.000
_cell.length_c   1.000
_cell.angle_alpha   90.00
_cell.angle_beta   90.00
_cell.angle_gamma   90.00
#
_symmetry.space_group_name_H-M   'P 1'
#
loop_
_entity.id
_entity.type
_entity.pdbx_description
1 polymer ?
#
loop_
_entity_poly.entity_id
_entity_poly.type
_entity_poly.pdbx_seq_one_letter_code
_entity_poly.pdbx_strand_id
1 'polypeptide(L)'
;MAAVVASKAQLSALEELMPTDDDLLYEEELLRNPYSLKMWWRYIQARTDASARRRYVLYERALKALPGSYKLWAAYLAERRLAVRGSRPDHPSRAALRNTYERALVSMHKMPRVWLDYLELLLEGGGVTGTRRAFDRALAALPITQHDRVWVLFLRFVGEPGMPVETSLRVYRRYLQLEPGHVEELIAYCRSGQMAA
;
A
#
# COMPACT_ATOMS: atom_id res chain seq x y z
N MET A 1 25.94 27.61 -10.82
CA MET A 1 24.60 26.99 -10.85
C MET A 1 24.50 26.17 -12.14
N ALA A 2 24.86 24.89 -12.10
CA ALA A 2 24.88 24.04 -13.29
C ALA A 2 23.44 23.64 -13.66
N ALA A 3 22.95 24.12 -14.80
CA ALA A 3 21.75 23.58 -15.42
C ALA A 3 22.04 22.12 -15.82
N VAL A 4 21.33 21.18 -15.21
CA VAL A 4 21.34 19.77 -15.63
C VAL A 4 20.68 19.73 -17.00
N VAL A 5 21.47 19.77 -18.08
CA VAL A 5 20.96 19.59 -19.44
C VAL A 5 20.49 18.14 -19.56
N ALA A 6 19.16 17.95 -19.60
CA ALA A 6 18.56 16.64 -19.78
C ALA A 6 19.01 16.04 -21.12
N SER A 7 19.40 14.77 -21.11
CA SER A 7 19.81 14.07 -22.33
C SER A 7 18.63 13.95 -23.31
N LYS A 8 18.91 13.84 -24.61
CA LYS A 8 17.87 13.71 -25.66
C LYS A 8 16.90 12.56 -25.38
N ALA A 9 17.38 11.46 -24.80
CA ALA A 9 16.57 10.32 -24.39
C ALA A 9 15.67 10.60 -23.17
N GLN A 10 16.12 11.45 -22.24
CA GLN A 10 15.31 11.89 -21.11
C GLN A 10 14.18 12.83 -21.57
N LEU A 11 14.46 13.71 -22.53
CA LEU A 11 13.45 14.60 -23.11
C LEU A 11 12.37 13.81 -23.86
N SER A 12 12.73 12.82 -24.67
CA SER A 12 11.75 11.98 -25.36
C SER A 12 10.90 11.15 -24.39
N ALA A 13 11.50 10.65 -23.29
CA ALA A 13 10.76 9.91 -22.27
C ALA A 13 9.82 10.80 -21.45
N LEU A 14 10.18 12.08 -21.26
CA LEU A 14 9.30 13.07 -20.63
C LEU A 14 8.14 13.43 -21.55
N GLU A 15 8.40 13.61 -22.84
CA GLU A 15 7.37 13.92 -23.84
C GLU A 15 6.29 12.84 -23.93
N GLU A 16 6.66 11.56 -23.81
CA GLU A 16 5.70 10.43 -23.74
C GLU A 16 4.76 10.51 -22.52
N LEU A 17 5.19 11.14 -21.43
CA LEU A 17 4.42 11.29 -20.19
C LEU A 17 3.59 12.57 -20.15
N MET A 18 3.82 13.51 -21.06
CA MET A 18 3.09 14.77 -21.13
C MET A 18 1.70 14.58 -21.74
N PRO A 19 0.73 15.45 -21.39
CA PRO A 19 -0.57 15.45 -22.05
C PRO A 19 -0.42 15.67 -23.55
N THR A 20 -1.15 14.89 -24.34
CA THR A 20 -1.22 15.02 -25.80
C THR A 20 -2.40 15.91 -26.21
N ASP A 21 -2.51 16.27 -27.49
CA ASP A 21 -3.62 17.13 -27.96
C ASP A 21 -5.00 16.53 -27.64
N ASP A 22 -5.13 15.19 -27.69
CA ASP A 22 -6.35 14.48 -27.30
C ASP A 22 -6.73 14.64 -25.82
N ASP A 23 -5.79 15.08 -24.96
CA ASP A 23 -6.00 15.33 -23.54
C ASP A 23 -6.53 16.74 -23.26
N LEU A 24 -6.42 17.67 -24.21
CA LEU A 24 -6.70 19.09 -24.00
C LEU A 24 -8.10 19.32 -23.41
N LEU A 25 -9.10 18.59 -23.91
CA LEU A 25 -10.46 18.67 -23.39
C LEU A 25 -10.53 18.38 -21.88
N TYR A 26 -9.80 17.37 -21.40
CA TYR A 26 -9.77 17.00 -19.99
C TYR A 26 -8.93 17.97 -19.16
N GLU A 27 -7.79 18.42 -19.71
CA GLU A 27 -6.90 19.38 -19.07
C GLU A 27 -7.60 20.73 -18.85
N GLU A 28 -8.34 21.24 -19.84
CA GLU A 28 -9.13 22.47 -19.70
C GLU A 28 -10.22 22.35 -18.62
N GLU A 29 -10.93 21.23 -18.57
CA GLU A 29 -11.93 20.98 -17.52
C GLU A 29 -11.31 20.91 -16.12
N LEU A 30 -10.12 20.30 -16.01
CA LEU A 30 -9.38 20.21 -14.76
C LEU A 30 -8.81 21.56 -14.31
N LEU A 31 -8.37 22.40 -15.24
CA LEU A 31 -7.95 23.77 -14.93
C LEU A 31 -9.09 24.59 -14.34
N ARG A 32 -10.32 24.40 -14.85
CA ARG A 32 -11.52 25.06 -14.31
C ARG A 32 -11.91 24.51 -12.94
N ASN A 33 -11.84 23.19 -12.75
CA ASN A 33 -12.32 22.52 -11.53
C ASN A 33 -11.33 21.44 -11.02
N PRO A 34 -10.17 21.84 -10.45
CA PRO A 34 -9.11 20.91 -10.10
C PRO A 34 -9.45 19.98 -8.93
N TYR A 35 -10.43 20.33 -8.10
CA TYR A 35 -10.85 19.52 -6.95
C TYR A 35 -12.05 18.60 -7.27
N SER A 36 -12.44 18.48 -8.54
CA SER A 36 -13.56 17.63 -8.93
C SER A 36 -13.10 16.18 -9.16
N LEU A 37 -13.47 15.28 -8.25
CA LEU A 37 -13.22 13.84 -8.40
C LEU A 37 -13.80 13.29 -9.71
N LYS A 38 -14.97 13.81 -10.14
CA LYS A 38 -15.65 13.36 -11.36
C LYS A 38 -14.78 13.62 -12.60
N MET A 39 -14.16 14.80 -12.70
CA MET A 39 -13.34 15.17 -13.86
C MET A 39 -12.05 14.37 -13.90
N TRP A 40 -11.36 14.24 -12.77
CA TRP A 40 -10.18 13.38 -12.66
C TRP A 40 -10.48 11.93 -13.02
N TRP A 41 -11.60 11.39 -12.51
CA TRP A 41 -12.00 10.03 -12.81
C TRP A 41 -12.31 9.82 -14.30
N ARG A 42 -13.02 10.77 -14.93
CA ARG A 42 -13.32 10.71 -16.37
C ARG A 42 -12.04 10.71 -17.20
N TYR A 43 -11.07 11.54 -16.84
CA TYR A 43 -9.78 11.60 -17.53
C TYR A 43 -8.99 10.29 -17.39
N ILE A 44 -8.89 9.74 -16.17
CA ILE A 44 -8.20 8.47 -15.93
C ILE A 44 -8.87 7.33 -16.71
N GLN A 45 -10.20 7.29 -16.75
CA GLN A 45 -10.95 6.28 -17.51
C GLN A 45 -10.78 6.42 -19.02
N ALA A 46 -10.65 7.65 -19.52
CA ALA A 46 -10.38 7.90 -20.94
C ALA A 46 -8.97 7.49 -21.37
N ARG A 47 -8.07 7.22 -20.42
CA ARG A 47 -6.66 6.85 -20.65
C ARG A 47 -6.30 5.50 -20.06
N THR A 48 -7.25 4.56 -20.00
CA THR A 48 -6.97 3.18 -19.58
C THR A 48 -6.06 2.44 -20.56
N ASP A 49 -6.04 2.84 -21.83
CA ASP A 49 -5.18 2.34 -22.90
C ASP A 49 -3.72 2.82 -22.81
N ALA A 50 -3.47 3.94 -22.13
CA ALA A 50 -2.15 4.52 -21.98
C ALA A 50 -1.17 3.62 -21.21
N SER A 51 0.14 3.87 -21.35
CA SER A 51 1.16 3.15 -20.60
C SER A 51 0.98 3.31 -19.08
N ALA A 52 1.33 2.29 -18.30
CA ALA A 52 1.18 2.32 -16.85
C ALA A 52 1.89 3.53 -16.20
N ARG A 53 3.06 3.92 -16.74
CA ARG A 53 3.81 5.09 -16.26
C ARG A 53 3.02 6.39 -16.46
N ARG A 54 2.42 6.59 -17.62
CA ARG A 54 1.57 7.77 -17.90
C ARG A 54 0.35 7.79 -16.99
N ARG A 55 -0.31 6.64 -16.80
CA ARG A 55 -1.45 6.53 -15.86
C ARG A 55 -1.03 6.85 -14.43
N TYR A 56 0.15 6.41 -13.98
CA TYR A 56 0.68 6.77 -12.65
C TYR A 56 0.86 8.28 -12.51
N VAL A 57 1.39 8.98 -13.52
CA VAL A 57 1.48 10.45 -13.49
C VAL A 57 0.10 11.08 -13.33
N LEU A 58 -0.93 10.59 -14.03
CA LEU A 58 -2.30 11.07 -13.86
C LEU A 58 -2.84 10.85 -12.44
N TYR A 59 -2.63 9.67 -11.86
CA TYR A 59 -3.02 9.42 -10.46
C TYR A 59 -2.27 10.33 -9.49
N GLU A 60 -0.96 10.51 -9.65
CA GLU A 60 -0.14 11.37 -8.78
C GLU A 60 -0.61 12.82 -8.85
N ARG A 61 -0.96 13.32 -10.04
CA ARG A 61 -1.55 14.66 -10.21
C ARG A 61 -2.93 14.75 -9.54
N ALA A 62 -3.79 13.75 -9.75
CA ALA A 62 -5.12 13.72 -9.14
C ALA A 62 -5.05 13.68 -7.61
N LEU A 63 -4.14 12.89 -7.04
CA LEU A 63 -3.93 12.76 -5.60
C LEU A 63 -3.24 13.98 -4.98
N LYS A 64 -2.48 14.76 -5.76
CA LYS A 64 -1.98 16.06 -5.31
C LYS A 64 -3.13 17.06 -5.12
N ALA A 65 -4.14 17.02 -5.99
CA ALA A 65 -5.33 17.86 -5.84
C ALA A 65 -6.30 17.31 -4.78
N LEU A 66 -6.47 15.99 -4.72
CA LEU A 66 -7.44 15.29 -3.87
C LEU A 66 -6.78 14.18 -3.03
N PRO A 67 -5.97 14.52 -2.02
CA PRO A 67 -5.21 13.54 -1.25
C PRO A 67 -6.10 12.61 -0.42
N GLY A 68 -7.30 13.06 -0.02
CA GLY A 68 -8.24 12.25 0.78
C GLY A 68 -9.15 11.32 -0.03
N SER A 69 -9.03 11.29 -1.36
CA SER A 69 -9.94 10.52 -2.20
C SER A 69 -9.62 9.03 -2.14
N TYR A 70 -10.40 8.28 -1.37
CA TYR A 70 -10.29 6.82 -1.28
C TYR A 70 -10.40 6.16 -2.65
N LYS A 71 -11.33 6.62 -3.51
CA LYS A 71 -11.55 6.03 -4.84
C LYS A 71 -10.30 6.12 -5.72
N LEU A 72 -9.60 7.27 -5.71
CA LEU A 72 -8.39 7.47 -6.50
C LEU A 72 -7.24 6.61 -5.95
N TRP A 73 -7.05 6.62 -4.64
CA TRP A 73 -6.01 5.80 -4.03
C TRP A 73 -6.24 4.30 -4.21
N ALA A 74 -7.47 3.82 -4.01
CA ALA A 74 -7.80 2.41 -4.17
C ALA A 74 -7.52 1.92 -5.61
N ALA A 75 -7.92 2.70 -6.61
CA ALA A 75 -7.63 2.40 -8.01
C ALA A 75 -6.11 2.42 -8.29
N TYR A 76 -5.41 3.44 -7.80
CA TYR A 76 -3.97 3.57 -8.00
C TYR A 76 -3.18 2.43 -7.34
N LEU A 77 -3.49 2.10 -6.09
CA LEU A 77 -2.85 1.02 -5.35
C LEU A 77 -3.12 -0.35 -6.00
N ALA A 78 -4.35 -0.58 -6.49
CA ALA A 78 -4.71 -1.80 -7.21
C ALA A 78 -3.87 -1.97 -8.50
N GLU A 79 -3.74 -0.91 -9.29
CA GLU A 79 -2.92 -0.94 -10.51
C GLU A 79 -1.43 -1.18 -10.20
N ARG A 80 -0.92 -0.51 -9.18
CA ARG A 80 0.47 -0.69 -8.72
C ARG A 80 0.72 -2.10 -8.17
N ARG A 81 -0.25 -2.71 -7.48
CA ARG A 81 -0.18 -4.09 -6.99
C ARG A 81 -0.17 -5.08 -8.16
N LEU A 82 -1.01 -4.85 -9.17
CA LEU A 82 -1.05 -5.69 -10.37
C LEU A 82 0.29 -5.66 -11.13
N ALA A 83 0.92 -4.49 -11.26
CA ALA A 83 2.20 -4.33 -11.93
C ALA A 83 3.37 -5.06 -11.22
N VAL A 84 3.23 -5.34 -9.93
CA VAL A 84 4.25 -6.03 -9.12
C VAL A 84 3.96 -7.53 -8.99
N ARG A 85 2.79 -7.98 -9.43
CA ARG A 85 2.40 -9.40 -9.38
C ARG A 85 3.40 -10.24 -10.18
N GLY A 86 3.97 -11.27 -9.55
CA GLY A 86 4.98 -12.14 -10.16
C GLY A 86 6.41 -11.58 -10.18
N SER A 87 6.64 -10.37 -9.68
CA SER A 87 8.00 -9.85 -9.48
C SER A 87 8.74 -10.66 -8.41
N ARG A 88 10.07 -10.68 -8.46
CA ARG A 88 10.90 -11.26 -7.40
C ARG A 88 10.73 -10.49 -6.08
N PRO A 89 10.92 -11.11 -4.90
CA PRO A 89 10.80 -10.43 -3.59
C PRO A 89 11.68 -9.18 -3.46
N ASP A 90 12.90 -9.22 -4.01
CA ASP A 90 13.90 -8.15 -3.94
C ASP A 90 13.79 -7.10 -5.07
N HIS A 91 12.78 -7.20 -5.94
CA HIS A 91 12.68 -6.29 -7.08
C HIS A 91 12.36 -4.85 -6.62
N PRO A 92 13.00 -3.80 -7.18
CA PRO A 92 12.78 -2.40 -6.78
C PRO A 92 11.32 -1.95 -6.89
N SER A 93 10.54 -2.56 -7.80
CA SER A 93 9.10 -2.28 -7.91
C SER A 93 8.31 -2.58 -6.64
N ARG A 94 8.72 -3.58 -5.84
CA ARG A 94 8.09 -3.85 -4.52
C ARG A 94 8.39 -2.72 -3.53
N ALA A 95 9.62 -2.21 -3.51
CA ALA A 95 9.97 -1.06 -2.69
C ALA A 95 9.17 0.19 -3.09
N ALA A 96 9.02 0.43 -4.40
CA ALA A 96 8.21 1.52 -4.92
C ALA A 96 6.72 1.36 -4.55
N LEU A 97 6.18 0.15 -4.56
CA LEU A 97 4.82 -0.14 -4.11
C LEU A 97 4.66 0.13 -2.60
N ARG A 98 5.59 -0.34 -1.76
CA ARG A 98 5.59 -0.04 -0.31
C ARG A 98 5.60 1.46 -0.04
N ASN A 99 6.44 2.22 -0.73
CA ASN A 99 6.46 3.68 -0.62
C ASN A 99 5.10 4.30 -0.99
N THR A 100 4.45 3.79 -2.03
CA THR A 100 3.12 4.25 -2.46
C THR A 100 2.07 4.00 -1.37
N TYR A 101 2.10 2.84 -0.70
CA TYR A 101 1.24 2.56 0.45
C TYR A 101 1.53 3.47 1.66
N GLU A 102 2.81 3.68 2.01
CA GLU A 102 3.16 4.59 3.10
C GLU A 102 2.64 6.01 2.83
N ARG A 103 2.74 6.49 1.58
CA ARG A 103 2.16 7.78 1.17
C ARG A 103 0.62 7.79 1.25
N ALA A 104 -0.02 6.71 0.84
CA ALA A 104 -1.46 6.55 0.95
C ALA A 104 -1.93 6.62 2.41
N LEU A 105 -1.19 5.97 3.32
CA LEU A 105 -1.52 5.94 4.74
C LEU A 105 -1.37 7.29 5.43
N VAL A 106 -0.53 8.21 4.94
CA VAL A 106 -0.47 9.59 5.48
C VAL A 106 -1.84 10.28 5.39
N SER A 107 -2.57 10.09 4.29
CA SER A 107 -3.89 10.70 4.09
C SER A 107 -5.05 9.79 4.54
N MET A 108 -4.92 8.48 4.38
CA MET A 108 -5.99 7.50 4.59
C MET A 108 -5.77 6.56 5.78
N HIS A 109 -5.01 6.97 6.79
CA HIS A 109 -4.73 6.18 8.00
C HIS A 109 -5.95 5.56 8.70
N LYS A 110 -7.16 6.11 8.54
CA LYS A 110 -8.39 5.58 9.15
C LYS A 110 -9.07 4.48 8.34
N MET A 111 -8.59 4.16 7.14
CA MET A 111 -9.23 3.21 6.22
C MET A 111 -8.70 1.78 6.45
N PRO A 112 -9.50 0.85 7.00
CA PRO A 112 -9.03 -0.49 7.33
C PRO A 112 -8.56 -1.27 6.11
N ARG A 113 -9.26 -1.11 4.97
CA ARG A 113 -8.93 -1.88 3.76
C ARG A 113 -7.52 -1.61 3.25
N VAL A 114 -7.09 -0.35 3.27
CA VAL A 114 -5.75 0.06 2.84
C VAL A 114 -4.68 -0.54 3.75
N TRP A 115 -4.94 -0.57 5.06
CA TRP A 115 -4.06 -1.23 6.02
C TRP A 115 -3.96 -2.73 5.79
N LEU A 116 -5.09 -3.43 5.61
CA LEU A 116 -5.09 -4.87 5.38
C LEU A 116 -4.31 -5.24 4.11
N ASP A 117 -4.57 -4.53 3.00
CA ASP A 117 -3.85 -4.74 1.74
C ASP A 117 -2.34 -4.44 1.89
N TYR A 118 -1.97 -3.44 2.71
CA TYR A 118 -0.57 -3.12 3.01
C TYR A 118 0.11 -4.18 3.87
N LEU A 119 -0.56 -4.67 4.91
CA LEU A 119 -0.05 -5.70 5.79
C LEU A 119 0.17 -7.01 5.02
N GLU A 120 -0.79 -7.43 4.19
CA GLU A 120 -0.61 -8.57 3.28
C GLU A 120 0.64 -8.44 2.40
N LEU A 121 0.86 -7.26 1.82
CA LEU A 121 2.05 -6.99 1.01
C LEU A 121 3.35 -7.14 1.81
N LEU A 122 3.36 -6.75 3.08
CA LEU A 122 4.53 -6.88 3.95
C LEU A 122 4.80 -8.34 4.34
N LEU A 123 3.76 -9.14 4.52
CA LEU A 123 3.90 -10.59 4.78
C LEU A 123 4.62 -11.30 3.63
N GLU A 124 4.29 -10.95 2.38
CA GLU A 124 5.00 -11.49 1.21
C GLU A 124 6.49 -11.08 1.13
N GLY A 125 6.86 -9.98 1.81
CA GLY A 125 8.19 -9.36 1.70
C GLY A 125 9.24 -9.87 2.70
N GLY A 126 8.85 -10.66 3.71
CA GLY A 126 9.78 -11.32 4.64
C GLY A 126 10.51 -10.42 5.65
N GLY A 127 10.16 -9.14 5.76
CA GLY A 127 10.82 -8.20 6.68
C GLY A 127 10.20 -8.20 8.08
N VAL A 128 10.77 -8.94 9.04
CA VAL A 128 10.16 -9.15 10.37
C VAL A 128 9.90 -7.85 11.13
N THR A 129 10.96 -7.05 11.35
CA THR A 129 10.87 -5.83 12.16
C THR A 129 9.96 -4.77 11.54
N GLY A 130 10.02 -4.61 10.21
CA GLY A 130 9.19 -3.66 9.48
C GLY A 130 7.71 -4.04 9.53
N THR A 131 7.42 -5.32 9.33
CA THR A 131 6.07 -5.88 9.38
C THR A 131 5.45 -5.73 10.77
N ARG A 132 6.19 -6.08 11.84
CA ARG A 132 5.73 -5.87 13.22
C ARG A 132 5.37 -4.41 13.50
N ARG A 133 6.25 -3.47 13.12
CA ARG A 133 5.99 -2.04 13.29
C ARG A 133 4.77 -1.57 12.50
N ALA A 134 4.52 -2.14 11.32
CA ALA A 134 3.33 -1.84 10.53
C ALA A 134 2.05 -2.35 11.21
N PHE A 135 2.06 -3.57 11.77
CA PHE A 135 0.94 -4.10 12.57
C PHE A 135 0.65 -3.22 13.79
N ASP A 136 1.68 -2.82 14.53
CA ASP A 136 1.54 -1.93 15.69
C ASP A 136 0.92 -0.57 15.28
N ARG A 137 1.35 0.00 14.16
CA ARG A 137 0.76 1.23 13.61
C ARG A 137 -0.69 1.03 13.16
N ALA A 138 -1.02 -0.09 12.54
CA ALA A 138 -2.38 -0.40 12.10
C ALA A 138 -3.34 -0.48 13.29
N LEU A 139 -2.95 -1.19 14.36
CA LEU A 139 -3.73 -1.30 15.59
C LEU A 139 -3.89 0.05 16.32
N ALA A 140 -2.88 0.94 16.22
CA ALA A 140 -2.97 2.29 16.78
C ALA A 140 -3.86 3.23 15.95
N ALA A 141 -3.87 3.07 14.62
CA ALA A 141 -4.61 3.95 13.71
C ALA A 141 -6.10 3.56 13.55
N LEU A 142 -6.42 2.27 13.67
CA LEU A 142 -7.75 1.73 13.41
C LEU A 142 -8.61 1.62 14.68
N PRO A 143 -9.93 1.80 14.58
CA PRO A 143 -10.86 1.52 15.68
C PRO A 143 -10.82 0.05 16.12
N ILE A 144 -11.07 -0.20 17.40
CA ILE A 144 -11.06 -1.55 18.02
C ILE A 144 -11.95 -2.53 17.27
N THR A 145 -13.09 -2.09 16.75
CA THR A 145 -14.03 -2.92 15.95
C THR A 145 -13.42 -3.54 14.68
N GLN A 146 -12.25 -3.07 14.26
CA GLN A 146 -11.53 -3.57 13.07
C GLN A 146 -10.28 -4.37 13.45
N HIS A 147 -9.94 -4.46 14.74
CA HIS A 147 -8.72 -5.10 15.21
C HIS A 147 -8.74 -6.60 14.92
N ASP A 148 -9.90 -7.27 14.96
CA ASP A 148 -10.03 -8.71 14.70
C ASP A 148 -9.37 -9.11 13.37
N ARG A 149 -9.63 -8.34 12.31
CA ARG A 149 -9.06 -8.59 10.98
C ARG A 149 -7.55 -8.38 10.94
N VAL A 150 -7.04 -7.43 11.71
CA VAL A 150 -5.60 -7.16 11.83
C VAL A 150 -4.92 -8.26 12.62
N TRP A 151 -5.55 -8.73 13.71
CA TRP A 151 -5.04 -9.80 14.56
C TRP A 151 -4.95 -11.13 13.83
N VAL A 152 -5.94 -11.51 13.02
CA VAL A 152 -5.88 -12.72 12.19
C VAL A 152 -4.63 -12.73 11.31
N LEU A 153 -4.31 -11.60 10.66
CA LEU A 153 -3.09 -11.47 9.86
C LEU A 153 -1.82 -11.46 10.73
N PHE A 154 -1.87 -10.87 11.92
CA PHE A 154 -0.72 -10.76 12.81
C PHE A 154 -0.36 -12.12 13.45
N LEU A 155 -1.36 -12.92 13.82
CA LEU A 155 -1.15 -14.27 14.35
C LEU A 155 -0.60 -15.19 13.26
N ARG A 156 -1.11 -15.09 12.03
CA ARG A 156 -0.54 -15.79 10.88
C ARG A 156 0.94 -15.46 10.70
N PHE A 157 1.29 -14.17 10.71
CA PHE A 157 2.68 -13.71 10.60
C PHE A 157 3.60 -14.31 11.67
N VAL A 158 3.12 -14.35 12.90
CA VAL A 158 3.84 -14.86 14.05
C VAL A 158 3.98 -16.39 14.03
N GLY A 159 3.03 -17.08 13.40
CA GLY A 159 3.05 -18.53 13.20
C GLY A 159 4.03 -19.03 12.12
N GLU A 160 4.53 -18.15 11.25
CA GLU A 160 5.46 -18.53 10.17
C GLU A 160 6.81 -19.04 10.73
N PRO A 161 7.42 -20.08 10.12
CA PRO A 161 8.71 -20.61 10.53
C PRO A 161 9.82 -19.57 10.30
N GLY A 162 10.64 -19.32 11.33
CA GLY A 162 11.73 -18.33 11.29
C GLY A 162 11.49 -17.08 12.14
N MET A 163 10.34 -16.99 12.81
CA MET A 163 10.06 -15.95 13.79
C MET A 163 10.74 -16.22 15.14
N PRO A 164 11.37 -15.20 15.78
CA PRO A 164 11.90 -15.37 17.13
C PRO A 164 10.77 -15.68 18.13
N VAL A 165 10.89 -16.79 18.85
CA VAL A 165 9.88 -17.30 19.78
C VAL A 165 9.45 -16.24 20.79
N GLU A 166 10.38 -15.44 21.31
CA GLU A 166 10.07 -14.36 22.25
C GLU A 166 9.15 -13.29 21.64
N THR A 167 9.38 -12.92 20.37
CA THR A 167 8.53 -11.96 19.67
C THR A 167 7.12 -12.53 19.51
N SER A 168 7.04 -13.81 19.14
CA SER A 168 5.78 -14.51 18.98
C SER A 168 4.97 -14.54 20.28
N LEU A 169 5.60 -14.96 21.38
CA LEU A 169 4.96 -15.02 22.69
C LEU A 169 4.47 -13.65 23.17
N ARG A 170 5.23 -12.58 22.93
CA ARG A 170 4.80 -11.22 23.29
C ARG A 170 3.55 -10.77 22.54
N VAL A 171 3.45 -11.10 21.25
CA VAL A 171 2.27 -10.76 20.44
C VAL A 171 1.06 -11.56 20.91
N TYR A 172 1.21 -12.87 21.12
CA TYR A 172 0.14 -13.72 21.65
C TYR A 172 -0.35 -13.26 23.03
N ARG A 173 0.56 -12.93 23.97
CA ARG A 173 0.18 -12.41 25.30
C ARG A 173 -0.65 -11.13 25.19
N ARG A 174 -0.31 -10.23 24.26
CA ARG A 174 -1.08 -9.01 24.02
C ARG A 174 -2.46 -9.31 23.44
N TYR A 175 -2.55 -10.27 22.52
CA TYR A 175 -3.83 -10.69 21.95
C TYR A 175 -4.77 -11.27 23.02
N LEU A 176 -4.25 -12.11 23.93
CA LEU A 176 -5.03 -12.70 25.01
C LEU A 176 -5.55 -11.69 26.05
N GLN A 177 -4.92 -10.52 26.17
CA GLN A 177 -5.43 -9.43 27.02
C GLN A 177 -6.70 -8.79 26.43
N LEU A 178 -6.84 -8.82 25.11
CA LEU A 178 -8.01 -8.27 24.41
C LEU A 178 -9.13 -9.30 24.33
N GLU A 179 -8.80 -10.54 23.96
CA GLU A 179 -9.77 -11.62 23.83
C GLU A 179 -9.30 -12.89 24.58
N PRO A 180 -9.71 -13.05 25.84
CA PRO A 180 -9.37 -14.22 26.64
C PRO A 180 -9.93 -15.54 26.10
N GLY A 181 -10.85 -15.50 25.13
CA GLY A 181 -11.48 -16.69 24.52
C GLY A 181 -10.56 -17.45 23.56
N HIS A 182 -9.52 -16.82 23.01
CA HIS A 182 -8.64 -17.43 22.01
C HIS A 182 -7.37 -18.08 22.60
N VAL A 183 -7.41 -18.47 23.88
CA VAL A 183 -6.29 -19.15 24.57
C VAL A 183 -5.90 -20.47 23.89
N GLU A 184 -6.86 -21.16 23.27
CA GLU A 184 -6.62 -22.42 22.57
C GLU A 184 -5.68 -22.27 21.36
N GLU A 185 -5.70 -21.13 20.66
CA GLU A 185 -4.78 -20.87 19.53
C GLU A 185 -3.34 -20.72 20.01
N LEU A 186 -3.12 -20.07 21.15
CA LEU A 186 -1.80 -20.00 21.80
C LEU A 186 -1.34 -21.40 22.23
N ILE A 187 -2.23 -22.19 22.83
CA ILE A 187 -1.91 -23.56 23.25
C ILE A 187 -1.55 -24.42 22.05
N ALA A 188 -2.29 -24.30 20.93
CA ALA A 188 -2.01 -24.99 19.68
C ALA A 188 -0.64 -24.58 19.11
N TYR A 189 -0.33 -23.28 19.08
CA TYR A 189 0.97 -22.76 18.66
C TYR A 189 2.13 -23.26 19.54
N CYS A 190 1.97 -23.26 20.86
CA CYS A 190 2.98 -23.81 21.78
C CYS A 190 3.15 -25.33 21.61
N ARG A 191 2.06 -26.07 21.34
CA ARG A 191 2.09 -27.52 21.11
C ARG A 191 2.65 -27.90 19.75
N SER A 192 2.54 -27.05 18.72
CA SER A 192 3.06 -27.31 17.37
C SER A 192 4.59 -27.20 17.25
N GLY A 193 5.34 -27.10 18.36
CA GLY A 193 6.75 -27.47 18.37
C GLY A 193 7.76 -26.40 17.94
N GLN A 194 7.41 -25.11 17.91
CA GLN A 194 8.43 -24.04 17.74
C GLN A 194 9.26 -23.76 19.02
N MET A 195 9.02 -24.49 20.12
CA MET A 195 9.83 -24.42 21.34
C MET A 195 10.97 -25.44 21.41
N ALA A 196 11.13 -26.31 20.40
CA ALA A 196 12.06 -27.44 20.42
C ALA A 196 13.38 -27.22 19.66
N ALA A 197 13.72 -25.98 19.28
CA ALA A 197 15.01 -25.64 18.66
C ALA A 197 15.70 -24.49 19.41
#